data_AF-A0A2G1ZTU2-F1
#
_entry.id   AF-A0A2G1ZTU2-F1
#
_cell.length_a   1.000
_cell.length_b   1.000
_cell.length_c   1.000
_cell.angle_alpha   90.00
_cell.angle_beta   90.00
_cell.angle_gamma   90.00
#
_symmetry.space_group_name_H-M   'P 1'
#
loop_
_entity.id
_entity.type
_entity.pdbx_description
1 polymer ?
#
loop_
_entity_poly.entity_id
_entity_poly.type
_entity_poly.pdbx_seq_one_letter_code
_entity_poly.pdbx_strand_id
1 'polypeptide(L)'
;MAKIDPMQHLDSFRPIPMLVLHSEADEVVPFAGMQGFLDALREHYVGQDADPDLIELTAWPTTGAQSEHAGFGKMAAIAKTLQVEFLQRHLVNP
;
A
#
# COMPACT_ATOMS: atom_id res chain seq x y z
N MET A 1 5.71 -2.16 22.58
CA MET A 1 5.53 -1.87 21.13
C MET A 1 4.96 -3.08 20.37
N ALA A 2 5.19 -4.33 20.77
CA ALA A 2 4.69 -5.52 20.07
C ALA A 2 3.15 -5.65 19.90
N LYS A 3 2.33 -4.97 20.70
CA LYS A 3 0.85 -5.08 20.64
C LYS A 3 0.20 -4.39 19.44
N ILE A 4 0.96 -3.59 18.69
CA ILE A 4 0.44 -2.81 17.55
C ILE A 4 1.23 -3.08 16.27
N ASP A 5 2.12 -4.07 16.27
CA ASP A 5 2.93 -4.42 15.09
C ASP A 5 2.05 -5.20 14.09
N PRO A 6 1.70 -4.63 12.93
CA PRO A 6 0.81 -5.29 11.97
C PRO A 6 1.37 -6.63 11.47
N MET A 7 2.70 -6.78 11.44
CA MET A 7 3.35 -8.01 11.00
C MET A 7 3.01 -9.20 11.92
N GLN A 8 2.79 -8.94 13.20
CA GLN A 8 2.44 -9.97 14.19
C GLN A 8 0.94 -10.30 14.22
N HIS A 9 0.14 -9.65 13.36
CA HIS A 9 -1.33 -9.72 13.40
C HIS A 9 -1.96 -10.09 12.06
N LEU A 10 -1.15 -10.56 11.09
CA LEU A 10 -1.61 -10.96 9.76
C LEU A 10 -2.69 -12.05 9.82
N ASP A 11 -2.54 -13.06 10.69
CA ASP A 11 -3.49 -14.18 10.82
C ASP A 11 -4.95 -13.76 11.02
N SER A 12 -5.17 -12.61 11.67
CA SER A 12 -6.52 -12.06 11.94
C SER A 12 -7.02 -11.11 10.86
N PHE A 13 -6.15 -10.71 9.94
CA PHE A 13 -6.48 -9.80 8.86
C PHE A 13 -7.30 -10.54 7.80
N ARG A 14 -8.42 -9.95 7.37
CA ARG A 14 -9.23 -10.51 6.29
C ARG A 14 -8.78 -9.90 4.96
N PRO A 15 -8.62 -10.70 3.89
CA PRO A 15 -8.35 -10.17 2.57
C PRO A 15 -9.38 -9.12 2.12
N ILE A 16 -8.87 -7.97 1.71
CA ILE A 16 -9.62 -6.85 1.11
C ILE A 16 -8.78 -6.23 -0.02
N PRO A 17 -9.40 -5.60 -1.03
CA PRO A 17 -8.66 -4.77 -1.97
C PRO A 17 -7.85 -3.69 -1.22
N MET A 18 -6.57 -3.53 -1.57
CA MET A 18 -5.67 -2.54 -0.99
C MET A 18 -4.87 -1.82 -2.08
N LEU A 19 -4.93 -0.50 -2.11
CA LEU A 19 -4.03 0.34 -2.90
C LEU A 19 -2.94 0.94 -1.99
N VAL A 20 -1.69 0.72 -2.37
CA VAL A 20 -0.51 1.27 -1.70
C VAL A 20 0.19 2.25 -2.62
N LEU A 21 0.38 3.47 -2.13
CA LEU A 21 1.10 4.54 -2.82
C LEU A 21 2.30 4.95 -1.97
N HIS A 22 3.52 4.92 -2.52
CA HIS A 22 4.74 5.20 -1.73
C HIS A 22 5.83 5.92 -2.51
N SER A 23 6.73 6.59 -1.80
CA SER A 23 7.99 7.11 -2.36
C SER A 23 9.14 6.20 -1.96
N GLU A 24 9.94 5.72 -2.92
CA GLU A 24 11.13 4.93 -2.62
C GLU A 24 12.19 5.73 -1.84
N ALA A 25 12.13 7.06 -1.94
CA ALA A 25 12.99 8.01 -1.22
C ALA A 25 12.41 8.47 0.13
N ASP A 26 11.35 7.82 0.66
CA ASP A 26 10.84 8.13 1.99
C ASP A 26 11.85 7.72 3.08
N GLU A 27 12.38 8.72 3.81
CA GLU A 27 13.34 8.54 4.89
C GLU A 27 12.68 8.25 6.27
N VAL A 28 11.37 8.49 6.40
CA VAL A 28 10.61 8.29 7.64
C VAL A 28 10.04 6.88 7.68
N VAL A 29 9.49 6.42 6.56
CA VAL A 29 9.00 5.04 6.37
C VAL A 29 9.75 4.41 5.21
N PRO A 30 10.87 3.71 5.48
CA PRO A 30 11.70 3.12 4.44
C PRO A 30 10.91 2.15 3.55
N PHE A 31 11.06 2.30 2.24
CA PHE A 31 10.36 1.48 1.24
C PHE A 31 10.55 -0.02 1.46
N ALA A 32 11.77 -0.47 1.80
CA ALA A 32 12.05 -1.88 2.03
C ALA A 32 11.24 -2.50 3.18
N GLY A 33 10.96 -1.72 4.24
CA GLY A 33 10.13 -2.19 5.35
C GLY A 33 8.67 -2.33 4.94
N MET A 34 8.16 -1.36 4.19
CA MET A 34 6.81 -1.42 3.61
C MET A 34 6.69 -2.59 2.62
N GLN A 35 7.66 -2.78 1.74
CA GLN A 35 7.67 -3.87 0.76
C GLN A 35 7.65 -5.24 1.44
N GLY A 36 8.48 -5.45 2.47
CA GLY A 36 8.47 -6.70 3.23
C GLY A 36 7.12 -6.98 3.93
N PHE A 37 6.42 -5.95 4.38
CA PHE A 37 5.05 -6.11 4.89
C PHE A 37 4.06 -6.51 3.81
N LEU A 38 4.12 -5.92 2.61
CA LEU A 38 3.24 -6.30 1.51
C LEU A 38 3.49 -7.72 1.02
N ASP A 39 4.74 -8.17 1.01
CA ASP A 39 5.08 -9.54 0.62
C ASP A 39 4.47 -10.56 1.60
N ALA A 40 4.63 -10.33 2.91
CA ALA A 40 3.99 -11.16 3.95
C ALA A 40 2.46 -11.12 3.87
N LEU A 41 1.87 -9.95 3.56
CA LEU A 41 0.42 -9.81 3.41
C LEU A 41 -0.11 -10.54 2.16
N ARG A 42 0.64 -10.55 1.05
CA ARG A 42 0.29 -11.32 -0.16
C ARG A 42 0.34 -12.82 0.10
N GLU A 43 1.37 -13.30 0.79
CA GLU A 43 1.45 -14.70 1.23
C GLU A 43 0.24 -15.09 2.10
N HIS A 44 -0.17 -14.20 3.00
CA HIS A 44 -1.37 -14.38 3.81
C HIS A 44 -2.66 -14.43 2.97
N TYR A 45 -2.78 -13.63 1.91
CA TYR A 45 -3.94 -13.69 1.00
C TYR A 45 -4.00 -15.04 0.28
N VAL A 46 -2.86 -15.50 -0.24
CA VAL A 46 -2.75 -16.83 -0.85
C VAL A 46 -3.14 -17.93 0.15
N GLY A 47 -2.68 -17.83 1.40
CA GLY A 47 -3.02 -18.77 2.47
C GLY A 47 -4.51 -18.80 2.86
N GLN A 48 -5.27 -17.78 2.48
CA GLN A 48 -6.73 -17.70 2.68
C GLN A 48 -7.54 -17.91 1.39
N ASP A 49 -6.94 -18.52 0.36
CA ASP A 49 -7.56 -18.74 -0.95
C ASP A 49 -8.10 -17.43 -1.59
N ALA A 50 -7.46 -16.30 -1.30
CA ALA A 50 -7.76 -14.99 -1.86
C ALA A 50 -6.71 -14.59 -2.92
N ASP A 51 -7.12 -13.73 -3.84
CA ASP A 51 -6.25 -13.21 -4.90
C ASP A 51 -5.22 -12.22 -4.32
N PRO A 52 -3.89 -12.50 -4.37
CA PRO A 52 -2.87 -11.58 -3.89
C PRO A 52 -2.75 -10.29 -4.73
N ASP A 53 -3.27 -10.28 -5.97
CA ASP A 53 -3.26 -9.11 -6.84
C ASP A 53 -4.31 -8.05 -6.42
N LEU A 54 -5.14 -8.37 -5.41
CA LEU A 54 -5.94 -7.37 -4.70
C LEU A 54 -5.08 -6.31 -3.98
N ILE A 55 -3.78 -6.55 -3.81
CA ILE A 55 -2.81 -5.59 -3.26
C ILE A 55 -2.02 -4.92 -4.39
N GLU A 56 -2.50 -3.76 -4.80
CA GLU A 56 -1.89 -2.91 -5.82
C GLU A 56 -0.83 -1.99 -5.20
N LEU A 57 0.39 -1.98 -5.73
CA LEU A 57 1.46 -1.04 -5.31
C LEU A 57 1.82 -0.12 -6.48
N THR A 58 1.77 1.19 -6.24
CA THR A 58 2.44 2.18 -7.08
C THR A 58 3.48 2.91 -6.24
N ALA A 59 4.74 2.81 -6.66
CA ALA A 59 5.84 3.52 -6.03
C ALA A 59 6.54 4.41 -7.05
N TRP A 60 7.12 5.52 -6.57
CA TRP A 60 7.93 6.41 -7.38
C TRP A 60 9.34 6.50 -6.78
N PRO A 61 10.42 6.54 -7.59
CA PRO A 61 11.76 6.79 -7.09
C PRO A 61 11.85 8.06 -6.24
N THR A 62 11.17 9.11 -6.69
CA THR A 62 10.91 10.36 -5.95
C THR A 62 9.58 10.93 -6.41
N THR A 63 8.87 11.62 -5.54
CA THR A 63 7.60 12.28 -5.87
C THR A 63 7.77 13.77 -6.18
N GLY A 64 8.91 14.34 -5.75
CA GLY A 64 9.20 15.77 -5.90
C GLY A 64 8.47 16.64 -4.87
N ALA A 65 8.01 16.04 -3.77
CA ALA A 65 7.58 16.78 -2.59
C ALA A 65 8.79 17.40 -1.87
N GLN A 66 8.56 18.43 -1.06
CA GLN A 66 9.62 19.00 -0.21
C GLN A 66 10.11 17.96 0.83
N SER A 67 9.22 17.08 1.26
CA SER A 67 9.50 15.89 2.07
C SER A 67 8.72 14.73 1.48
N GLU A 68 9.43 13.67 1.08
CA GLU A 68 8.86 12.51 0.37
C GLU A 68 7.82 11.75 1.19
N HIS A 69 7.90 11.82 2.53
CA HIS A 69 6.90 11.26 3.43
C HIS A 69 5.61 12.08 3.50
N ALA A 70 5.72 13.41 3.37
CA ALA A 70 4.61 14.32 3.65
C ALA A 70 3.58 14.40 2.51
N GLY A 71 3.89 13.83 1.35
CA GLY A 71 2.96 13.76 0.23
C GLY A 71 3.66 13.46 -1.10
N PHE A 72 2.90 13.56 -2.19
CA PHE A 72 3.33 13.09 -3.52
C PHE A 72 3.79 14.20 -4.47
N GLY A 73 3.97 15.44 -4.02
CA GLY A 73 4.54 16.52 -4.83
C GLY A 73 3.97 16.62 -6.25
N LYS A 74 4.83 16.43 -7.26
CA LYS A 74 4.44 16.46 -8.69
C LYS A 74 3.53 15.29 -9.09
N MET A 75 3.61 14.18 -8.36
CA MET A 75 2.78 12.98 -8.56
C MET A 75 1.42 13.08 -7.85
N ALA A 76 1.13 14.15 -7.11
CA ALA A 76 -0.10 14.27 -6.32
C ALA A 76 -1.39 14.16 -7.15
N ALA A 77 -1.41 14.67 -8.39
CA ALA A 77 -2.56 14.51 -9.27
C ALA A 77 -2.77 13.05 -9.68
N ILE A 78 -1.68 12.35 -10.01
CA ILE A 78 -1.70 10.93 -10.38
C ILE A 78 -2.14 10.07 -9.19
N ALA A 79 -1.55 10.30 -8.01
CA ALA A 79 -1.92 9.60 -6.78
C ALA A 79 -3.43 9.70 -6.49
N LYS A 80 -4.01 10.90 -6.64
CA LYS A 80 -5.46 11.11 -6.46
C LYS A 80 -6.29 10.38 -7.51
N THR A 81 -5.87 10.40 -8.77
CA THR A 81 -6.55 9.64 -9.84
C THR A 81 -6.55 8.15 -9.53
N LEU A 82 -5.40 7.57 -9.18
CA LEU A 82 -5.30 6.15 -8.81
C LEU A 82 -6.21 5.79 -7.64
N GLN A 83 -6.28 6.64 -6.61
CA GLN A 83 -7.20 6.43 -5.49
C GLN A 83 -8.67 6.43 -5.92
N VAL A 84 -9.08 7.40 -6.74
CA VAL A 84 -10.47 7.50 -7.22
C VAL A 84 -10.83 6.28 -8.08
N GLU A 85 -9.97 5.91 -9.03
CA GLU A 85 -10.18 4.76 -9.90
C GLU A 85 -10.28 3.46 -9.09
N PHE A 86 -9.38 3.27 -8.13
CA PHE A 86 -9.40 2.11 -7.23
C PHE A 86 -10.71 2.02 -6.43
N LEU A 87 -11.13 3.12 -5.80
CA LEU A 87 -12.39 3.15 -5.03
C LEU A 87 -13.62 2.95 -5.92
N GLN A 88 -13.62 3.51 -7.13
CA GLN A 88 -14.70 3.30 -8.10
C GLN A 88 -14.85 1.82 -8.46
N ARG A 89 -13.73 1.12 -8.74
CA ARG A 89 -13.72 -0.31 -9.06
C ARG A 89 -14.26 -1.19 -7.93
N HIS A 90 -13.91 -0.88 -6.68
CA HIS A 90 -14.19 -1.79 -5.56
C HIS A 90 -15.41 -1.42 -4.70
N LEU A 91 -15.90 -0.17 -4.75
CA LEU A 91 -16.98 0.29 -3.86
C LEU A 91 -18.21 0.85 -4.57
N VAL A 92 -18.07 1.41 -5.77
CA VAL A 92 -19.16 2.10 -6.46
C VAL A 92 -19.81 1.23 -7.54
N ASN A 93 -19.00 0.52 -8.32
CA ASN A 93 -19.47 -0.42 -9.35
C ASN A 93 -18.90 -1.83 -9.11
N PRO A 94 -19.22 -2.48 -7.97
CA PRO A 94 -18.65 -3.78 -7.61
C PRO A 94 -19.16 -4.93 -8.49
#